data_AF-A0A1G3C2N5-F1
#
_entry.id   AF-A0A1G3C2N5-F1
#
_cell.length_a   1.000
_cell.length_b   1.000
_cell.length_c   1.000
_cell.angle_alpha   90.00
_cell.angle_beta   90.00
_cell.angle_gamma   90.00
#
_symmetry.space_group_name_H-M   'P 1'
#
loop_
_entity.id
_entity.type
_entity.pdbx_description
1 polymer ?
#
loop_
_entity_poly.entity_id
_entity_poly.type
_entity_poly.pdbx_seq_one_letter_code
_entity_poly.pdbx_strand_id
1 'polypeptide(L)' 'MNENNVIYSLSVEDILSVMEDNDDLKIELNENAVNFIQDKIGDIINWRGAIEFALNEYKGKDNNE' A
#
# COMPACT_ATOMS: atom_id res chain seq x y z
N MET A 1 -12.14 -19.89 -2.60
CA MET A 1 -11.51 -18.58 -2.31
C MET A 1 -12.24 -17.55 -3.16
N ASN A 2 -12.54 -16.37 -2.64
CA ASN A 2 -13.15 -15.32 -3.44
C ASN A 2 -12.04 -14.64 -4.24
N GLU A 3 -12.11 -14.69 -5.57
CA GLU A 3 -11.05 -14.17 -6.46
C GLU A 3 -10.90 -12.65 -6.38
N ASN A 4 -11.91 -11.96 -5.84
CA ASN A 4 -11.95 -10.50 -5.71
C ASN A 4 -11.59 -9.99 -4.29
N ASN A 5 -10.99 -10.83 -3.45
CA ASN A 5 -10.57 -10.37 -2.12
C ASN A 5 -9.39 -9.39 -2.24
N VAL A 6 -9.63 -8.14 -1.86
CA VAL A 6 -8.58 -7.12 -1.72
C VAL A 6 -7.81 -7.42 -0.43
N ILE A 7 -6.52 -7.76 -0.56
CA ILE A 7 -5.64 -8.08 0.58
C ILE A 7 -4.92 -6.84 1.14
N TYR A 8 -4.76 -5.81 0.32
CA TYR A 8 -4.16 -4.52 0.70
C TYR A 8 -4.67 -3.43 -0.26
N SER A 9 -5.04 -2.28 0.29
CA SER A 9 -5.44 -1.09 -0.48
C SER A 9 -5.07 0.15 0.30
N LEU A 10 -4.78 1.23 -0.43
CA LEU A 10 -4.70 2.58 0.12
C LEU A 10 -5.85 3.41 -0.45
N SER A 11 -6.44 4.22 0.40
CA SER A 11 -7.55 5.11 0.11
C SER A 11 -7.15 6.56 0.33
N VAL A 12 -8.01 7.49 -0.09
CA VAL A 12 -7.81 8.91 0.21
C VAL A 12 -7.94 9.19 1.72
N GLU A 13 -8.73 8.39 2.45
CA GLU A 13 -8.87 8.51 3.91
C GLU A 13 -7.55 8.21 4.63
N ASP A 14 -6.72 7.31 4.08
CA ASP A 14 -5.38 7.04 4.62
C ASP A 14 -4.46 8.25 4.44
N ILE A 15 -4.54 8.94 3.30
CA ILE A 15 -3.78 10.18 3.04
C ILE A 15 -4.21 11.26 4.05
N LEU A 16 -5.51 11.42 4.25
CA LEU A 16 -6.06 12.39 5.21
C LEU A 16 -5.61 12.08 6.63
N SER A 17 -5.67 10.82 7.05
CA SER A 17 -5.23 10.38 8.38
C SER A 17 -3.75 10.71 8.62
N VAL A 18 -2.89 10.46 7.63
CA VAL A 18 -1.47 10.83 7.72
C VAL A 18 -1.28 12.34 7.84
N MET A 19 -2.08 13.15 7.13
CA MET A 19 -2.04 14.61 7.25
C MET A 19 -2.56 15.11 8.61
N GLU A 20 -3.56 14.43 9.19
CA GLU A 20 -4.06 14.74 10.53
C GLU A 20 -3.01 14.46 11.61
N ASP A 21 -2.28 13.34 11.49
CA ASP A 21 -1.21 12.96 12.40
C ASP A 21 0.07 13.81 12.24
N ASN A 22 0.20 14.57 11.14
CA ASN A 22 1.39 15.34 10.80
C ASN A 22 1.03 16.78 10.41
N ASP A 23 1.04 17.68 11.40
CA ASP A 23 0.63 19.08 11.23
C ASP A 23 1.41 19.87 10.15
N ASP A 24 2.64 19.47 9.84
CA ASP A 24 3.49 20.11 8.84
C ASP A 24 3.16 19.70 7.38
N LEU A 25 2.30 18.70 7.17
CA LEU A 25 1.99 18.12 5.86
C LEU A 25 0.62 18.53 5.30
N LYS A 26 -0.02 19.56 5.89
CA LYS A 26 -1.36 20.01 5.49
C LYS A 26 -1.34 20.70 4.11
N ILE A 27 -1.76 19.94 3.10
CA ILE A 27 -1.95 20.41 1.71
C ILE A 27 -3.42 20.35 1.30
N GLU A 28 -3.79 21.05 0.24
CA GLU A 28 -5.11 20.88 -0.38
C GLU A 28 -5.13 19.61 -1.25
N LEU A 29 -6.06 18.70 -0.97
CA LEU A 29 -6.26 17.49 -1.78
C LEU A 29 -7.24 17.75 -2.92
N ASN A 30 -6.70 17.87 -4.12
CA ASN A 30 -7.43 17.81 -5.38
C ASN A 30 -6.98 16.57 -6.18
N GLU A 31 -7.66 16.30 -7.30
CA GLU A 31 -7.38 15.13 -8.14
C GLU A 31 -5.91 15.04 -8.59
N ASN A 32 -5.28 16.17 -8.93
CA ASN A 32 -3.87 16.19 -9.34
C ASN A 32 -2.93 15.83 -8.17
N ALA A 33 -3.21 16.32 -6.96
CA ALA A 33 -2.44 15.97 -5.78
C ALA A 33 -2.57 14.49 -5.44
N VAL A 34 -3.80 13.95 -5.49
CA VAL A 34 -4.05 12.52 -5.24
C VAL A 34 -3.33 11.65 -6.25
N ASN A 35 -3.40 11.98 -7.55
CA ASN A 35 -2.69 11.25 -8.59
C ASN A 35 -1.16 11.28 -8.39
N PHE A 36 -0.61 12.46 -8.05
CA PHE A 36 0.81 12.59 -7.76
C PHE A 36 1.24 11.73 -6.55
N ILE A 37 0.47 11.75 -5.46
CA ILE A 37 0.74 10.94 -4.27
C ILE A 37 0.67 9.45 -4.61
N GLN A 38 -0.36 9.03 -5.37
CA GLN A 38 -0.51 7.66 -5.82
C GLN A 38 0.71 7.18 -6.61
N ASP A 39 1.18 7.97 -7.58
CA ASP A 39 2.37 7.65 -8.38
C ASP A 39 3.61 7.53 -7.49
N LYS A 40 3.80 8.45 -6.55
CA LYS A 40 4.95 8.41 -5.63
C LYS A 40 4.93 7.22 -4.68
N ILE A 41 3.76 6.87 -4.16
CA ILE A 41 3.61 5.66 -3.36
C ILE A 41 3.89 4.43 -4.22
N GLY A 42 3.39 4.39 -5.46
CA GLY A 42 3.63 3.31 -6.41
C GLY A 42 5.11 3.11 -6.75
N ASP A 43 5.87 4.20 -6.91
CA ASP A 43 7.32 4.16 -7.14
C ASP A 43 8.09 3.52 -5.95
N ILE A 44 7.58 3.69 -4.74
CA ILE A 44 8.23 3.24 -3.49
C ILE A 44 7.81 1.81 -3.12
N ILE A 45 6.52 1.48 -3.26
CA ILE A 45 5.99 0.17 -2.88
C ILE A 45 6.27 -0.84 -3.99
N ASN A 46 7.32 -1.64 -3.81
CA ASN A 46 7.54 -2.86 -4.58
C ASN A 46 6.56 -3.96 -4.14
N TRP A 47 5.27 -3.79 -4.43
CA TRP A 47 4.20 -4.72 -4.05
C TRP A 47 4.47 -6.12 -4.58
N ARG A 48 5.02 -6.23 -5.80
CA ARG A 48 5.35 -7.51 -6.42
C ARG A 48 6.43 -8.25 -5.61
N GLY A 49 7.52 -7.56 -5.25
CA GLY A 49 8.58 -8.14 -4.43
C GLY A 49 8.09 -8.56 -3.05
N ALA A 50 7.20 -7.77 -2.43
CA ALA A 50 6.59 -8.14 -1.15
C ALA A 50 5.75 -9.42 -1.26
N ILE A 51 4.95 -9.57 -2.34
CA ILE A 51 4.18 -10.79 -2.61
C ILE A 51 5.12 -11.98 -2.87
N GLU A 52 6.14 -11.81 -3.72
CA GLU A 52 7.12 -12.86 -4.01
C GLU A 52 7.83 -13.34 -2.74
N PHE A 53 8.24 -12.42 -1.87
CA PHE A 53 8.81 -12.73 -0.57
C PHE A 53 7.84 -13.51 0.33
N ALA A 54 6.60 -13.03 0.49
CA ALA A 54 5.59 -13.68 1.32
C ALA A 54 5.26 -15.10 0.84
N LEU A 55 5.19 -15.32 -0.48
CA LEU A 55 5.00 -16.64 -1.08
C LEU A 55 6.19 -17.57 -0.82
N ASN A 56 7.42 -17.07 -0.92
CA ASN A 56 8.62 -17.85 -0.62
C ASN A 56 8.67 -18.27 0.85
N GLU A 57 8.39 -17.34 1.77
CA GLU A 57 8.31 -17.64 3.20
C GLU A 57 7.20 -18.65 3.51
N TYR A 58 6.01 -18.49 2.92
CA TYR A 58 4.91 -19.42 3.09
C TYR A 58 5.27 -20.83 2.59
N LYS A 59 5.85 -20.93 1.39
CA LYS A 59 6.36 -22.20 0.85
C LYS A 59 7.44 -22.81 1.74
N GLY A 60 8.30 -21.98 2.36
CA GLY A 60 9.33 -22.43 3.29
C GLY A 60 8.77 -23.01 4.59
N LYS A 61 7.57 -22.60 5.02
CA LYS A 61 6.87 -23.18 6.17
C LYS A 61 6.40 -24.61 5.91
N ASP A 62 5.87 -24.89 4.71
CA ASP A 62 5.38 -26.22 4.33
C ASP A 62 6.51 -27.27 4.17
N ASN A 63 7.78 -26.86 4.09
CA ASN A 63 8.92 -27.78 3.96
C ASN A 63 9.62 -28.11 5.29
N ASN A 64 9.16 -27.54 6.41
CA ASN A 64 9.71 -27.77 7.76
C ASN A 64 8.72 -28.49 8.71
N GLU A 65 7.62 -29.04 8.17
CA GLU A 65 6.71 -29.99 8.82
C GLU A 65 6.88 -31.40 8.24
#